data_AF-A0A970LF23-F1
#
_entry.id   AF-A0A970LF23-F1
#
_cell.length_a   1.000
_cell.length_b   1.000
_cell.length_c   1.000
_cell.angle_alpha   90.00
_cell.angle_beta   90.00
_cell.angle_gamma   90.00
#
_symmetry.space_group_name_H-M   'P 1'
#
loop_
_entity.id
_entity.type
_entity.pdbx_description
1 polymer ?
#
loop_
_entity_poly.entity_id
_entity_poly.type
_entity_poly.pdbx_seq_one_letter_code
_entity_poly.pdbx_strand_id
1 'polypeptide(L)' 'INKLRVSEAKKLLVNTDMSIKDLALLIGYNNDQTFSRVFKKLEGITPGEYRVKVK' A
#
# COMPACT_ATOMS: atom_id res chain seq x y z
N ILE A 1 3.43 -1.77 14.28
CA ILE A 1 2.15 -1.40 13.60
C ILE A 1 2.35 -1.17 12.11
N ASN A 2 3.19 -0.21 11.67
CA ASN A 2 3.35 0.11 10.23
C ASN A 2 3.79 -1.08 9.36
N LYS A 3 4.68 -1.95 9.83
CA LYS A 3 5.11 -3.15 9.08
C LYS A 3 3.95 -4.14 8.83
N LEU A 4 3.04 -4.32 9.79
CA LEU A 4 1.88 -5.20 9.65
C LEU A 4 0.92 -4.67 8.59
N ARG A 5 0.59 -3.37 8.66
CA ARG A 5 -0.26 -2.69 7.67
C ARG A 5 0.31 -2.75 6.27
N VAL A 6 1.63 -2.57 6.11
CA VAL A 6 2.30 -2.70 4.81
C VAL A 6 2.28 -4.14 4.30
N SER A 7 2.41 -5.14 5.17
CA SER A 7 2.26 -6.55 4.77
C SER A 7 0.86 -6.86 4.24
N GLU A 8 -0.19 -6.37 4.91
CA GLU A 8 -1.56 -6.51 4.42
C GLU A 8 -1.79 -5.73 3.12
N ALA A 9 -1.27 -4.50 3.03
CA ALA A 9 -1.33 -3.69 1.81
C ALA A 9 -0.77 -4.44 0.61
N LYS A 10 0.38 -5.13 0.74
CA LYS A 10 0.95 -5.93 -0.36
C LYS A 10 0.00 -7.00 -0.86
N LYS A 11 -0.66 -7.74 0.06
CA LYS A 11 -1.65 -8.77 -0.32
C LYS A 11 -2.81 -8.15 -1.08
N LEU A 12 -3.31 -7.01 -0.62
CA LEU A 12 -4.42 -6.30 -1.27
C LEU A 12 -4.02 -5.71 -2.63
N LEU A 13 -2.79 -5.21 -2.77
CA LEU A 13 -2.27 -4.66 -4.02
C LEU A 13 -2.21 -5.69 -5.15
N VAL A 14 -1.93 -6.96 -4.81
CA VAL A 14 -1.84 -8.08 -5.77
C VAL A 14 -3.22 -8.69 -6.05
N ASN A 15 -4.03 -8.88 -5.01
CA ASN A 15 -5.29 -9.60 -5.12
C ASN A 15 -6.49 -8.73 -5.52
N THR A 16 -6.33 -7.41 -5.58
CA THR A 16 -7.44 -6.49 -5.87
C THR A 16 -7.02 -5.34 -6.79
N ASP A 17 -7.99 -4.79 -7.50
CA ASP A 17 -7.86 -3.56 -8.31
C ASP A 17 -8.29 -2.29 -7.55
N MET A 18 -8.44 -2.39 -6.22
CA MET A 18 -8.84 -1.28 -5.36
C MET A 18 -7.90 -0.08 -5.55
N SER A 19 -8.42 1.14 -5.52
CA SER A 19 -7.57 2.33 -5.62
C SER A 19 -6.60 2.40 -4.43
N ILE A 20 -5.43 3.02 -4.62
CA ILE A 20 -4.45 3.21 -3.53
C ILE A 20 -5.08 3.98 -2.35
N LYS A 21 -6.04 4.86 -2.65
CA LYS A 21 -6.78 5.64 -1.67
C LYS A 21 -7.69 4.78 -0.80
N ASP A 22 -8.52 3.94 -1.42
CA ASP A 22 -9.43 3.08 -0.67
C ASP A 22 -8.64 2.04 0.14
N LEU A 23 -7.56 1.51 -0.43
CA LEU A 23 -6.66 0.59 0.25
C LEU A 23 -5.99 1.24 1.47
N ALA A 24 -5.54 2.49 1.34
CA ALA A 24 -4.95 3.23 2.45
C ALA A 24 -5.95 3.42 3.60
N LEU A 25 -7.19 3.78 3.28
CA LEU A 25 -8.28 3.91 4.26
C LEU A 25 -8.58 2.57 4.95
N LEU A 26 -8.66 1.49 4.16
CA LEU A 26 -8.96 0.14 4.65
C LEU A 26 -7.94 -0.36 5.69
N ILE A 27 -6.65 -0.09 5.48
CA ILE A 27 -5.57 -0.51 6.39
C ILE A 27 -5.28 0.51 7.51
N GLY A 28 -6.14 1.52 7.67
CA GLY A 28 -6.11 2.47 8.77
C GLY A 28 -5.15 3.65 8.60
N TYR A 29 -4.90 4.10 7.37
CA TYR A 29 -4.31 5.41 7.08
C TYR A 29 -5.40 6.43 6.74
N ASN A 30 -5.20 7.68 7.18
CA ASN A 30 -6.15 8.76 6.92
C ASN A 30 -6.13 9.25 5.46
N ASN A 31 -5.03 9.01 4.75
CA ASN A 31 -4.89 9.33 3.33
C ASN A 31 -3.83 8.44 2.65
N ASP A 32 -3.95 8.37 1.33
CA ASP A 32 -3.05 7.67 0.41
C ASP A 32 -1.63 8.21 0.40
N GLN A 33 -1.45 9.53 0.61
CA GLN A 33 -0.14 10.16 0.61
C GLN A 33 0.74 9.66 1.76
N THR A 34 0.17 9.57 2.96
CA THR A 34 0.85 9.07 4.16
C THR A 34 1.19 7.59 4.01
N PHE A 35 0.22 6.80 3.54
CA PHE A 35 0.45 5.39 3.22
C PHE A 35 1.59 5.23 2.19
N SER A 36 1.55 5.95 1.08
CA SER A 36 2.52 5.83 -0.01
C SER A 36 3.93 6.20 0.44
N ARG A 37 4.09 7.24 1.29
CA ARG A 37 5.38 7.60 1.89
C ARG A 37 5.92 6.51 2.80
N VAL A 38 5.07 5.94 3.66
CA VAL A 38 5.46 4.86 4.59
C VAL A 38 5.79 3.59 3.83
N PHE A 39 4.98 3.22 2.84
CA PHE A 39 5.19 2.06 1.98
C PHE A 39 6.52 2.20 1.23
N LYS A 40 6.77 3.35 0.57
CA LYS A 40 8.04 3.61 -0.12
C LYS A 40 9.24 3.58 0.82
N LYS A 41 9.11 4.09 2.05
CA LYS A 41 10.18 4.01 3.05
C LYS A 41 10.51 2.58 3.46
N LEU A 42 9.53 1.68 3.49
CA LEU A 42 9.70 0.29 3.90
C LEU A 42 10.09 -0.65 2.75
N GLU A 43 9.59 -0.40 1.55
CA GLU A 43 9.74 -1.28 0.37
C GLU A 43 10.67 -0.72 -0.71
N GLY A 44 11.07 0.54 -0.60
CA GLY A 44 11.90 1.24 -1.60
C GLY A 44 11.12 1.77 -2.80
N ILE A 45 9.92 1.27 -3.07
CA ILE A 45 9.05 1.67 -4.20
C ILE A 45 7.65 2.07 -3.72
N THR A 46 6.93 2.84 -4.52
CA THR A 46 5.54 3.23 -4.23
C THR A 46 4.58 2.04 -4.34
N PRO A 47 3.42 2.07 -3.67
CA PRO A 47 2.43 0.99 -3.78
C PRO A 47 1.88 0.81 -5.20
N GLY A 48 1.82 1.88 -6.01
CA GLY A 48 1.45 1.81 -7.42
C GLY A 48 2.50 1.08 -8.27
N GLU A 49 3.78 1.41 -8.10
CA GLU A 49 4.89 0.68 -8.74
C GLU A 49 4.94 -0.78 -8.30
N TYR A 50 4.69 -1.05 -7.01
CA TYR A 50 4.63 -2.41 -6.48
C TYR A 50 3.53 -3.23 -7.16
N ARG A 51 2.34 -2.65 -7.35
CA ARG A 51 1.25 -3.32 -8.06
C ARG A 51 1.65 -3.70 -9.49
N VAL A 52 2.24 -2.79 -10.25
CA VAL A 52 2.66 -3.05 -11.64
C VAL A 52 3.79 -4.08 -11.73
N LYS A 53 4.68 -4.13 -10.73
CA LYS A 53 5.83 -5.04 -10.74
C LYS A 53 5.48 -6.48 -10.35
N VAL A 54 4.48 -6.65 -9.49
CA VAL A 54 4.17 -7.95 -8.86
C VAL A 54 2.89 -8.59 -9.40
N LYS A 55 1.94 -7.79 -9.90
CA LYS A 55 0.74 -8.28 -10.59
C LYS A 55 1.07 -8.57 -12.05
#